data_AF-A0A2G6N5R6-F1
#
_entry.id   AF-A0A2G6N5R6-F1
#
_cell.length_a   1.000
_cell.length_b   1.000
_cell.length_c   1.000
_cell.angle_alpha   90.00
_cell.angle_beta   90.00
_cell.angle_gamma   90.00
#
_symmetry.space_group_name_H-M   'P 1'
#
loop_
_entity.id
_entity.type
_entity.pdbx_description
1 polymer ?
#
loop_
_entity_poly.entity_id
_entity_poly.type
_entity_poly.pdbx_seq_one_letter_code
_entity_poly.pdbx_strand_id
1 'polypeptide(L)' 'MKYSDLFVPRWQNSNPEVRKRAVGWLKDVKLLEQIAQMDEDSGVCQEAMIRLDCLQMKETVM' A
#
# COMPACT_ATOMS: atom_id res chain seq x y z
N MET A 1 -9.89 3.54 15.73
CA MET A 1 -8.54 2.97 15.88
C MET A 1 -8.54 2.05 17.08
N LYS A 2 -8.01 0.84 16.92
CA LYS A 2 -7.78 -0.11 18.00
C LYS A 2 -6.43 0.21 18.65
N TYR A 3 -6.24 -0.14 19.93
CA TYR A 3 -4.95 0.07 20.61
C TYR A 3 -3.78 -0.65 19.90
N SER A 4 -4.06 -1.80 19.28
CA SER A 4 -3.10 -2.56 18.47
C SER A 4 -2.59 -1.81 17.22
N ASP A 5 -3.35 -0.84 16.71
CA ASP A 5 -3.00 -0.08 15.50
C ASP A 5 -1.72 0.76 15.67
N LEU A 6 -1.27 1.00 16.90
CA LEU A 6 -0.06 1.75 17.23
C LEU A 6 1.21 0.92 17.10
N PHE A 7 1.09 -0.41 17.09
CA PHE A 7 2.24 -1.33 17.11
C PHE A 7 2.42 -2.08 15.78
N VAL A 8 1.50 -1.91 14.84
CA VAL A 8 1.60 -2.47 13.49
C VAL A 8 2.12 -1.43 12.50
N PRO A 9 2.81 -1.85 11.43
CA PRO A 9 3.05 -0.99 10.28
C PRO A 9 1.77 -0.29 9.81
N ARG A 10 1.87 0.97 9.37
CA ARG A 10 0.69 1.75 8.97
C ARG A 10 -0.11 1.13 7.81
N TRP A 11 0.54 0.32 6.97
CA TRP A 11 -0.13 -0.43 5.90
C TRP A 11 -0.91 -1.65 6.39
N GLN A 12 -0.84 -2.02 7.67
CA GLN A 12 -1.66 -3.06 8.32
C GLN A 12 -2.69 -2.48 9.31
N ASN A 13 -2.85 -1.16 9.34
CA ASN A 13 -3.77 -0.50 10.25
C ASN A 13 -5.22 -0.93 10.01
N SER A 14 -6.03 -1.06 11.07
CA SER A 14 -7.43 -1.48 10.90
C SER A 14 -8.26 -0.47 10.09
N ASN A 15 -7.83 0.80 10.01
CA ASN A 15 -8.49 1.82 9.20
C ASN A 15 -7.93 1.80 7.74
N PRO A 16 -8.77 1.51 6.72
CA PRO A 16 -8.33 1.47 5.33
C PRO A 16 -7.76 2.81 4.84
N GLU A 17 -8.26 3.94 5.34
CA GLU A 17 -7.74 5.27 4.98
C GLU A 17 -6.32 5.53 5.50
N VAL A 18 -5.91 4.83 6.57
CA VAL A 18 -4.53 4.89 7.06
C VAL A 18 -3.64 3.97 6.21
N ARG A 19 -4.13 2.78 5.87
CA ARG A 19 -3.41 1.85 4.98
C ARG A 19 -3.17 2.47 3.61
N LYS A 20 -4.22 3.00 2.97
CA LYS A 20 -4.14 3.68 1.67
C LYS A 20 -3.10 4.78 1.67
N ARG A 21 -3.13 5.68 2.66
CA ARG A 21 -2.11 6.73 2.79
C ARG A 21 -0.71 6.16 2.97
N ALA A 22 -0.54 5.06 3.70
CA ALA A 22 0.77 4.43 3.89
C ALA A 22 1.30 3.79 2.59
N VAL A 23 0.42 3.11 1.84
CA VAL A 23 0.72 2.47 0.55
C VAL A 23 1.34 3.44 -0.44
N GLY A 24 0.82 4.67 -0.54
CA GLY A 24 1.36 5.70 -1.43
C GLY A 24 2.84 6.07 -1.21
N TRP A 25 3.43 5.73 -0.07
CA TRP A 25 4.85 5.98 0.24
C TRP A 25 5.74 4.73 0.15
N LEU A 26 5.15 3.54 -0.02
CA LEU A 26 5.92 2.30 -0.11
C LEU A 26 6.80 2.31 -1.38
N LYS A 27 7.92 1.60 -1.28
CA LYS A 27 8.85 1.35 -2.39
C LYS A 27 9.11 -0.13 -2.63
N ASP A 28 8.65 -0.98 -1.70
CA ASP A 28 8.77 -2.42 -1.82
C ASP A 28 7.73 -2.92 -2.83
N VAL A 29 8.21 -3.26 -4.02
CA VAL A 29 7.41 -3.72 -5.17
C VAL A 29 6.65 -4.99 -4.81
N LYS A 30 7.29 -5.96 -4.14
CA LYS A 30 6.64 -7.23 -3.79
C LYS A 30 5.53 -7.03 -2.77
N LEU A 31 5.76 -6.16 -1.79
CA LEU A 31 4.73 -5.80 -0.81
C LEU A 31 3.55 -5.09 -1.49
N LEU A 32 3.82 -4.18 -2.44
CA LEU A 32 2.78 -3.49 -3.21
C LEU A 32 1.94 -4.46 -4.04
N GLU A 33 2.56 -5.45 -4.69
CA GLU A 33 1.85 -6.52 -5.43
C GLU A 33 0.94 -7.33 -4.51
N GLN A 34 1.42 -7.70 -3.32
CA GLN A 34 0.63 -8.43 -2.33
C GLN A 34 -0.58 -7.60 -1.86
N ILE A 35 -0.37 -6.33 -1.53
CA ILE A 35 -1.45 -5.42 -1.09
C ILE A 35 -2.48 -5.24 -2.20
N ALA A 36 -2.04 -5.05 -3.46
CA ALA A 36 -2.94 -4.91 -4.60
C ALA A 36 -3.86 -6.13 -4.82
N GLN A 37 -3.41 -7.32 -4.43
CA GLN A 37 -4.16 -8.57 -4.62
C GLN A 37 -4.99 -8.98 -3.40
N MET A 38 -4.56 -8.61 -2.18
CA MET A 38 -5.05 -9.24 -0.95
C MET A 38 -5.64 -8.27 0.08
N ASP A 39 -5.52 -6.95 -0.07
CA ASP A 39 -6.17 -6.03 0.87
C ASP A 39 -7.71 -6.15 0.75
N GLU A 40 -8.39 -6.07 1.90
CA GLU A 40 -9.85 -6.19 1.97
C GLU A 40 -10.56 -4.95 1.41
N ASP A 41 -9.87 -3.80 1.38
CA ASP A 41 -10.41 -2.54 0.88
C ASP A 41 -9.94 -2.29 -0.56
N SER A 42 -10.90 -2.20 -1.49
CA SER A 42 -10.62 -1.99 -2.91
C SER A 42 -9.90 -0.67 -3.20
N GLY A 43 -10.10 0.36 -2.37
CA GLY A 43 -9.40 1.64 -2.48
C GLY A 43 -7.92 1.54 -2.11
N VAL A 44 -7.57 0.66 -1.16
CA VAL A 44 -6.18 0.33 -0.83
C VAL A 44 -5.55 -0.49 -1.96
N CYS A 45 -6.26 -1.47 -2.52
CA CYS A 45 -5.78 -2.25 -3.66
C CYS A 45 -5.47 -1.36 -4.88
N GLN A 46 -6.37 -0.42 -5.19
CA GLN A 46 -6.19 0.51 -6.31
C GLN A 46 -4.97 1.42 -6.10
N GLU A 47 -4.79 1.97 -4.90
CA GLU A 47 -3.63 2.79 -4.56
C GLU A 47 -2.31 2.01 -4.71
N ALA A 48 -2.31 0.73 -4.32
CA ALA A 48 -1.15 -0.13 -4.47
C ALA A 48 -0.77 -0.36 -5.93
N MET A 49 -1.75 -0.59 -6.82
CA MET A 49 -1.52 -0.69 -8.27
C MET A 49 -0.97 0.60 -8.86
N ILE A 50 -1.59 1.75 -8.55
CA ILE A 50 -1.11 3.06 -9.02
C ILE A 50 0.34 3.29 -8.58
N ARG A 51 0.66 2.94 -7.34
CA ARG A 51 2.01 3.10 -6.80
C ARG A 51 3.01 2.18 -7.48
N LEU A 52 2.62 0.95 -7.77
CA LEU A 52 3.43 -0.04 -8.50
C LEU A 52 3.77 0.48 -9.90
N ASP A 53 2.78 0.94 -10.65
CA ASP A 53 2.96 1.54 -11.98
C ASP A 53 3.93 2.73 -11.92
N CYS A 54 3.77 3.61 -10.91
CA CYS A 54 4.65 4.75 -10.71
C CYS A 54 6.11 4.36 -10.42
N LEU A 55 6.37 3.17 -9.88
CA LEU A 55 7.73 2.67 -9.62
C LEU A 55 8.32 2.03 -10.87
N GLN A 56 7.54 1.21 -11.58
CA GLN A 56 7.99 0.53 -12.80
C GLN A 56 8.26 1.51 -13.95
N MET A 57 7.45 2.57 -14.08
CA MET A 57 7.73 3.65 -15.04
C MET A 57 9.04 4.37 -14.76
N LYS A 58 9.48 4.46 -13.50
CA LYS A 58 10.76 5.10 -13.16
C LYS A 58 11.96 4.22 -13.50
N GLU A 59 11.81 2.90 -13.41
CA GLU A 59 12.88 1.95 -13.78
C GLU A 59 13.06 1.81 -15.29
N THR A 60 11.99 2.03 -16.08
CA THR A 60 12.05 1.81 -17.54
C THR A 60 12.62 3.02 -18.32
N VAL A 61 12.67 4.20 -17.69
CA VAL A 61 13.08 5.47 -18.32
C VAL A 61 14.51 5.90 -17.92
N MET A 62 15.22 5.07 -17.16
CA MET A 62 16.64 5.25 -16.80
C MET A 62 17.51 4.19 -17.45
#